data_AF-A0AAD3MPB5-F1
#
_entry.id   AF-A0AAD3MPB5-F1
#
_cell.length_a   1.000
_cell.length_b   1.000
_cell.length_c   1.000
_cell.angle_alpha   90.00
_cell.angle_beta   90.00
_cell.angle_gamma   90.00
#
_symmetry.space_group_name_H-M   'P 1'
#
loop_
_entity.id
_entity.type
_entity.pdbx_description
1 polymer ?
#
loop_
_entity_poly.entity_id
_entity_poly.type
_entity_poly.pdbx_seq_one_letter_code
_entity_poly.pdbx_strand_id
1 'polypeptide(L)'
;MRGSLATLERLVQLFPDDISLKNDLGVAHLLLGDNKGAKKVYEEVLAVSPGNGFAKVHYGFILKSENKIAESIPYLREGLESGEPGTDDGRFYFHLGDALQRVGDNSAYDWYELGHKRGHFASVWQRSLYNVNGLKAQPWWTPKETGYTDLVKTLERNWKTIRDEALAVMDHNTGLFIPEEENLREKGEWGQYTLWQQGRKAGNACEGVPKTCSLLERYPEATGCKRGQIKFSVMQPGTHEWPHTGPTNCRLRMHLGLVIPKQGCKIRCTNQTREWEEGKVLIFDDSFEHEVWQDADSYRLIFIVDVWHPELTQYQRQTLSPI
;
A
#
# COMPACT_ATOMS: atom_id res chain seq x y z
N MET A 1 19.81 -9.96 9.47
CA MET A 1 19.78 -10.04 8.00
C MET A 1 21.17 -9.94 7.36
N ARG A 2 22.02 -8.94 7.67
CA ARG A 2 23.38 -8.84 7.10
C ARG A 2 24.28 -10.08 7.30
N GLY A 3 24.19 -10.74 8.46
CA GLY A 3 24.91 -12.00 8.69
C GLY A 3 24.42 -13.19 7.85
N SER A 4 23.16 -13.18 7.40
CA SER A 4 22.61 -14.21 6.51
C SER A 4 23.17 -14.07 5.10
N LEU A 5 23.34 -12.82 4.62
CA LEU A 5 23.90 -12.53 3.31
C LEU A 5 25.33 -13.07 3.20
N ALA A 6 26.19 -12.75 4.17
CA ALA A 6 27.58 -13.22 4.17
C ALA A 6 27.69 -14.76 4.15
N THR A 7 26.79 -15.45 4.86
CA THR A 7 26.72 -16.92 4.82
C THR A 7 26.31 -17.44 3.44
N LEU A 8 25.29 -16.84 2.82
CA LEU A 8 24.83 -17.22 1.49
C LEU A 8 25.86 -16.93 0.40
N GLU A 9 26.55 -15.78 0.47
CA GLU A 9 27.68 -15.47 -0.41
C GLU A 9 28.77 -16.53 -0.29
N ARG A 10 29.10 -16.96 0.94
CA ARG A 10 30.08 -18.01 1.18
C ARG A 10 29.61 -19.37 0.65
N LEU A 11 28.33 -19.70 0.79
CA LEU A 11 27.76 -20.94 0.26
C LEU A 11 27.81 -20.98 -1.27
N VAL A 12 27.44 -19.90 -1.95
CA VAL A 12 27.51 -19.80 -3.42
C VAL A 12 28.96 -19.90 -3.92
N GLN A 13 29.94 -19.35 -3.17
CA GLN A 13 31.36 -19.53 -3.49
C GLN A 13 31.83 -20.98 -3.37
N LEU A 14 31.34 -21.72 -2.37
CA LEU A 14 31.71 -23.12 -2.14
C LEU A 14 30.99 -24.07 -3.11
N PHE A 15 29.80 -23.71 -3.55
CA PHE A 15 28.93 -24.52 -4.42
C PHE A 15 28.42 -23.69 -5.61
N PRO A 16 29.30 -23.31 -6.56
CA PRO A 16 28.98 -22.35 -7.62
C PRO A 16 27.96 -22.85 -8.65
N ASP A 17 27.74 -24.16 -8.74
CA ASP A 17 26.79 -24.78 -9.66
C ASP A 17 25.41 -25.01 -9.03
N ASP A 18 25.25 -24.75 -7.72
CA ASP A 18 23.98 -24.90 -7.01
C ASP A 18 23.08 -23.68 -7.26
N ILE A 19 22.08 -23.87 -8.11
CA ILE A 19 21.11 -22.83 -8.48
C ILE A 19 20.21 -22.46 -7.30
N SER A 20 19.90 -23.40 -6.40
CA SER A 20 19.04 -23.12 -5.24
C SER A 20 19.71 -22.13 -4.31
N LEU A 21 21.02 -22.28 -4.07
CA LEU A 21 21.79 -21.35 -3.23
C LEU A 21 21.90 -19.96 -3.86
N LYS A 22 22.00 -19.87 -5.19
CA LYS A 22 21.93 -18.58 -5.89
C LYS A 22 20.54 -17.94 -5.75
N ASN A 23 19.48 -18.72 -5.88
CA ASN A 23 18.11 -18.26 -5.67
C ASN A 23 17.91 -17.71 -4.24
N ASP A 24 18.42 -18.40 -3.22
CA ASP A 24 18.38 -17.95 -1.83
C ASP A 24 19.21 -16.67 -1.60
N LEU A 25 20.38 -16.56 -2.25
CA LEU A 25 21.18 -15.34 -2.23
C LEU A 25 20.40 -14.16 -2.80
N GLY A 26 19.69 -14.35 -3.91
CA GLY A 26 18.81 -13.34 -4.50
C GLY A 26 17.72 -12.87 -3.54
N VAL A 27 17.07 -13.79 -2.80
CA VAL A 27 16.09 -13.46 -1.76
C VAL A 27 16.73 -12.65 -0.64
N ALA A 28 17.94 -13.00 -0.20
CA ALA A 28 18.64 -12.26 0.85
C ALA A 28 18.95 -10.81 0.45
N HIS A 29 19.31 -10.57 -0.81
CA HIS A 29 19.45 -9.21 -1.34
C HIS A 29 18.11 -8.45 -1.30
N LEU A 30 17.00 -9.06 -1.72
CA LEU A 30 15.67 -8.44 -1.67
C LEU A 30 15.25 -8.07 -0.24
N LEU A 31 15.49 -8.96 0.73
CA LEU A 31 15.18 -8.70 2.15
C LEU A 31 16.01 -7.56 2.75
N LEU A 32 17.15 -7.23 2.14
CA LEU A 32 18.00 -6.10 2.51
C LEU A 32 17.69 -4.82 1.70
N GLY A 33 16.72 -4.87 0.79
CA GLY A 33 16.39 -3.77 -0.13
C GLY A 33 17.39 -3.58 -1.27
N ASP A 34 18.30 -4.53 -1.48
CA ASP A 34 19.29 -4.48 -2.55
C ASP A 34 18.73 -5.11 -3.84
N ASN A 35 17.80 -4.39 -4.48
CA ASN A 35 17.18 -4.85 -5.72
C ASN A 35 18.20 -5.02 -6.85
N LYS A 36 19.28 -4.22 -6.87
CA LYS A 36 20.34 -4.31 -7.89
C LYS A 36 21.14 -5.60 -7.75
N GLY A 37 21.55 -5.94 -6.52
CA GLY A 37 22.23 -7.20 -6.23
C GLY A 37 21.35 -8.40 -6.56
N ALA A 38 20.09 -8.39 -6.11
CA ALA A 38 19.13 -9.44 -6.41
C ALA A 38 18.93 -9.64 -7.92
N LYS A 39 18.80 -8.54 -8.68
CA LYS A 39 18.61 -8.58 -10.13
C LYS A 39 19.75 -9.30 -10.82
N LYS A 40 20.99 -8.93 -10.49
CA LYS A 40 22.19 -9.53 -11.07
C LYS A 40 22.23 -11.04 -10.80
N VAL A 41 21.91 -11.45 -9.57
CA VAL A 41 21.87 -12.88 -9.21
C VAL A 41 20.87 -13.65 -10.06
N TYR A 42 19.64 -13.13 -10.24
CA TYR A 42 18.63 -13.81 -11.05
C TYR A 42 18.95 -13.76 -12.56
N GLU A 43 19.63 -12.73 -13.05
CA GLU A 43 20.16 -12.69 -14.43
C GLU A 43 21.18 -13.81 -14.66
N GLU A 44 22.09 -14.04 -13.71
CA GLU A 44 23.06 -15.14 -13.78
C GLU A 44 22.37 -16.52 -13.73
N VAL A 45 21.34 -16.68 -12.88
CA VAL A 45 20.56 -17.92 -12.82
C VAL A 45 19.82 -18.18 -14.14
N LEU A 46 19.14 -17.17 -14.69
CA LEU A 46 18.36 -17.30 -15.93
C LEU A 46 19.24 -17.46 -17.16
N ALA A 47 20.49 -16.99 -17.14
CA ALA A 47 21.45 -17.25 -18.22
C ALA A 47 21.86 -18.73 -18.31
N VAL A 48 21.92 -19.42 -17.17
CA VAL A 48 22.30 -20.86 -17.11
C VAL A 48 21.07 -21.76 -17.19
N SER A 49 19.98 -21.38 -16.53
CA SER A 49 18.73 -22.14 -16.47
C SER A 49 17.53 -21.24 -16.82
N PRO A 50 17.29 -20.95 -18.12
CA PRO A 50 16.21 -20.08 -18.57
C PRO A 50 14.81 -20.55 -18.17
N GLY A 51 14.64 -21.84 -17.85
CA GLY A 51 13.38 -22.42 -17.38
C GLY A 51 13.10 -22.28 -15.88
N ASN A 52 14.04 -21.76 -15.08
CA ASN A 52 13.91 -21.70 -13.62
C ASN A 52 12.77 -20.75 -13.21
N GLY A 53 11.64 -21.30 -12.81
CA GLY A 53 10.44 -20.54 -12.47
C GLY A 53 10.61 -19.67 -11.23
N PHE A 54 11.35 -20.15 -10.23
CA PHE A 54 11.66 -19.36 -9.03
C PHE A 54 12.42 -18.07 -9.39
N ALA A 55 13.45 -18.16 -10.22
CA ALA A 55 14.19 -16.99 -10.68
C ALA A 55 13.33 -16.07 -11.55
N LYS A 56 12.45 -16.63 -12.40
CA LYS A 56 11.52 -15.83 -13.22
C LYS A 56 10.58 -14.98 -12.36
N VAL A 57 9.90 -15.55 -11.36
CA VAL A 57 8.96 -14.76 -10.54
C VAL A 57 9.67 -13.64 -9.78
N HIS A 58 10.88 -13.89 -9.25
CA HIS A 58 11.65 -12.88 -8.54
C HIS A 58 12.24 -11.81 -9.48
N TYR A 59 12.72 -12.21 -10.66
CA TYR A 59 13.19 -11.26 -11.67
C TYR A 59 12.04 -10.37 -12.17
N GLY A 60 10.89 -10.96 -12.47
CA GLY A 60 9.68 -10.22 -12.84
C GLY A 60 9.22 -9.26 -11.74
N PHE A 61 9.25 -9.67 -10.48
CA PHE A 61 8.98 -8.79 -9.34
C PHE A 61 9.93 -7.58 -9.30
N ILE A 62 11.24 -7.81 -9.49
CA ILE A 62 12.24 -6.73 -9.53
C ILE A 62 11.97 -5.77 -10.69
N LEU A 63 11.77 -6.29 -11.91
CA LEU A 63 11.45 -5.47 -13.08
C LEU A 63 10.23 -4.58 -12.81
N LYS A 64 9.18 -5.13 -12.20
CA LYS A 64 7.99 -4.36 -11.85
C LYS A 64 8.29 -3.26 -10.84
N SER A 65 9.11 -3.53 -9.82
CA SER A 65 9.53 -2.52 -8.83
C SER A 65 10.38 -1.39 -9.44
N GLU A 66 11.10 -1.68 -10.54
CA GLU A 66 11.81 -0.69 -11.38
C GLU A 66 10.87 0.01 -12.38
N ASN A 67 9.55 -0.17 -12.26
CA ASN A 67 8.52 0.35 -13.16
C ASN A 67 8.60 -0.17 -14.61
N LYS A 68 9.31 -1.28 -14.86
CA LYS A 68 9.35 -1.97 -16.15
C LYS A 68 8.16 -2.92 -16.29
N ILE A 69 6.96 -2.32 -16.31
CA ILE A 69 5.68 -3.04 -16.16
C ILE A 69 5.50 -4.11 -17.25
N ALA A 70 5.57 -3.74 -18.52
CA ALA A 70 5.37 -4.69 -19.63
C ALA A 70 6.43 -5.80 -19.65
N GLU A 71 7.69 -5.47 -19.33
CA GLU A 71 8.79 -6.45 -19.27
C GLU A 71 8.59 -7.45 -18.12
N SER A 72 7.96 -7.06 -17.01
CA SER A 72 7.76 -7.94 -15.85
C SER A 72 6.75 -9.06 -16.07
N ILE A 73 5.74 -8.81 -16.91
CA ILE A 73 4.58 -9.69 -17.12
C ILE A 73 4.97 -11.11 -17.58
N PRO A 74 5.77 -11.31 -18.65
CA PRO A 74 6.11 -12.66 -19.10
C PRO A 74 6.86 -13.45 -18.02
N TYR A 75 7.78 -12.83 -17.29
CA TYR A 75 8.53 -13.50 -16.22
C TYR A 75 7.65 -13.91 -15.05
N LEU A 76 6.77 -13.01 -14.58
CA LEU A 76 5.83 -13.33 -13.51
C LEU A 76 4.86 -14.44 -13.93
N ARG A 77 4.33 -14.37 -15.16
CA ARG A 77 3.40 -15.35 -15.72
C ARG A 77 4.06 -16.72 -15.84
N GLU A 78 5.14 -16.82 -16.59
CA GLU A 78 5.84 -18.10 -16.82
C GLU A 78 6.39 -18.69 -15.53
N GLY A 79 6.84 -17.85 -14.61
CA GLY A 79 7.30 -18.29 -13.29
C GLY A 79 6.17 -18.87 -12.44
N LEU A 80 4.97 -18.28 -12.46
CA LEU A 80 3.79 -18.84 -11.78
C LEU A 80 3.28 -20.13 -12.45
N GLU A 81 3.30 -20.18 -13.78
CA GLU A 81 2.85 -21.33 -14.57
C GLU A 81 3.79 -22.54 -14.44
N SER A 82 5.06 -22.34 -14.07
CA SER A 82 6.01 -23.44 -13.88
C SER A 82 5.60 -24.38 -12.73
N GLY A 83 4.93 -23.85 -11.70
CA GLY A 83 4.57 -24.60 -10.50
C GLY A 83 5.76 -25.05 -9.66
N GLU A 84 6.97 -24.51 -9.88
CA GLU A 84 8.15 -24.83 -9.09
C GLU A 84 7.99 -24.39 -7.62
N PRO A 85 8.62 -25.09 -6.66
CA PRO A 85 8.60 -24.69 -5.26
C PRO A 85 9.01 -23.21 -5.07
N GLY A 86 8.22 -22.47 -4.30
CA GLY A 86 8.45 -21.05 -4.04
C GLY A 86 7.89 -20.07 -5.09
N THR A 87 7.27 -20.58 -6.17
CA THR A 87 6.56 -19.73 -7.15
C THR A 87 5.11 -19.46 -6.76
N ASP A 88 4.45 -20.40 -6.06
CA ASP A 88 3.07 -20.25 -5.59
C ASP A 88 2.99 -19.33 -4.35
N ASP A 89 3.16 -18.03 -4.57
CA ASP A 89 3.18 -17.00 -3.54
C ASP A 89 2.29 -15.82 -3.94
N GLY A 90 1.43 -15.38 -3.01
CA GLY A 90 0.49 -14.29 -3.23
C GLY A 90 1.10 -12.99 -3.74
N ARG A 91 2.38 -12.71 -3.43
CA ARG A 91 3.11 -11.53 -3.94
C ARG A 91 3.18 -11.53 -5.46
N PHE A 92 3.43 -12.69 -6.08
CA PHE A 92 3.59 -12.77 -7.53
C PHE A 92 2.25 -12.69 -8.24
N TYR A 93 1.20 -13.32 -7.71
CA TYR A 93 -0.17 -13.14 -8.20
C TYR A 93 -0.60 -11.67 -8.14
N PHE A 94 -0.31 -11.01 -7.01
CA PHE A 94 -0.67 -9.62 -6.78
C PHE A 94 0.02 -8.71 -7.81
N HIS A 95 1.32 -8.87 -7.97
CA HIS A 95 2.12 -8.05 -8.86
C HIS A 95 1.87 -8.34 -10.35
N LEU A 96 1.58 -9.58 -10.73
CA LEU A 96 1.20 -9.91 -12.10
C LEU A 96 -0.14 -9.25 -12.46
N GLY A 97 -1.16 -9.39 -11.60
CA GLY A 97 -2.45 -8.75 -11.83
C GLY A 97 -2.35 -7.22 -11.91
N ASP A 98 -1.60 -6.59 -11.01
CA ASP A 98 -1.40 -5.13 -11.04
C ASP A 98 -0.64 -4.70 -12.31
N ALA A 99 0.38 -5.44 -12.72
CA ALA A 99 1.09 -5.16 -13.97
C ALA A 99 0.16 -5.28 -15.20
N LEU A 100 -0.70 -6.30 -15.24
CA LEU A 100 -1.69 -6.50 -16.29
C LEU A 100 -2.73 -5.36 -16.32
N GLN A 101 -3.24 -4.93 -15.17
CA GLN A 101 -4.18 -3.79 -15.10
C GLN A 101 -3.57 -2.51 -15.67
N ARG A 102 -2.31 -2.21 -15.34
CA ARG A 102 -1.61 -1.00 -15.80
C ARG A 102 -1.36 -0.97 -17.31
N VAL A 103 -1.29 -2.13 -17.96
CA VAL A 103 -1.18 -2.23 -19.43
C VAL A 103 -2.53 -2.40 -20.12
N GLY A 104 -3.63 -2.38 -19.36
CA GLY A 104 -4.99 -2.54 -19.89
C GLY A 104 -5.34 -3.98 -20.29
N ASP A 105 -4.62 -4.99 -19.77
CA ASP A 105 -4.93 -6.39 -20.03
C ASP A 105 -6.03 -6.89 -19.07
N ASN A 106 -7.15 -7.30 -19.66
CA ASN A 106 -8.33 -7.77 -18.92
C ASN A 106 -8.10 -9.12 -18.23
N SER A 107 -7.06 -9.89 -18.57
CA SER A 107 -6.76 -11.16 -17.91
C SER A 107 -6.26 -11.00 -16.48
N ALA A 108 -6.05 -9.77 -15.99
CA ALA A 108 -5.61 -9.51 -14.61
C ALA A 108 -6.51 -10.20 -13.57
N TYR A 109 -7.83 -10.15 -13.78
CA TYR A 109 -8.81 -10.72 -12.86
C TYR A 109 -8.82 -12.26 -12.85
N ASP A 110 -8.38 -12.91 -13.93
CA ASP A 110 -8.21 -14.36 -13.96
C ASP A 110 -7.08 -14.79 -12.99
N TRP A 111 -6.00 -13.99 -12.93
CA TRP A 111 -4.89 -14.20 -12.00
C TRP A 111 -5.28 -13.91 -10.55
N TYR A 112 -6.12 -12.90 -10.32
CA TYR A 112 -6.67 -12.63 -8.99
C TYR A 112 -7.61 -13.75 -8.52
N GLU A 113 -8.47 -14.25 -9.40
CA GLU A 113 -9.34 -15.39 -9.12
C GLU A 113 -8.53 -16.66 -8.83
N LEU A 114 -7.46 -16.91 -9.61
CA LEU A 114 -6.55 -18.02 -9.34
C LEU A 114 -5.83 -17.87 -7.99
N GLY A 115 -5.32 -16.68 -7.68
CA GLY A 115 -4.70 -16.38 -6.39
C GLY A 115 -5.66 -16.58 -5.22
N HIS A 116 -6.93 -16.18 -5.37
CA HIS A 116 -7.98 -16.45 -4.38
C HIS A 116 -8.24 -17.96 -4.22
N LYS A 117 -8.41 -18.71 -5.31
CA LYS A 117 -8.62 -20.18 -5.29
C LYS A 117 -7.47 -20.93 -4.63
N ARG A 118 -6.25 -20.40 -4.71
CA ARG A 118 -5.06 -20.94 -4.02
C ARG A 118 -4.91 -20.47 -2.58
N GLY A 119 -5.82 -19.63 -2.09
CA GLY A 119 -5.85 -19.17 -0.69
C GLY A 119 -4.92 -17.98 -0.41
N HIS A 120 -4.35 -17.34 -1.43
CA HIS A 120 -3.48 -16.17 -1.26
C HIS A 120 -4.26 -14.89 -0.97
N PHE A 121 -5.46 -14.76 -1.52
CA PHE A 121 -6.33 -13.59 -1.33
C PHE A 121 -7.63 -13.97 -0.64
N ALA A 122 -8.12 -13.08 0.23
CA ALA A 122 -9.41 -13.26 0.89
C ALA A 122 -10.56 -13.27 -0.13
N SER A 123 -10.44 -12.45 -1.18
CA SER A 123 -11.28 -12.48 -2.37
C SER A 123 -10.54 -11.87 -3.55
N VAL A 124 -11.13 -11.94 -4.75
CA VAL A 124 -10.64 -11.21 -5.94
C VAL A 124 -10.47 -9.72 -5.69
N TRP A 125 -11.31 -9.14 -4.84
CA TRP A 125 -11.31 -7.70 -4.55
C TRP A 125 -10.45 -7.32 -3.35
N GLN A 126 -10.23 -8.22 -2.40
CA GLN A 126 -9.48 -7.97 -1.16
C GLN A 126 -8.18 -8.76 -1.18
N ARG A 127 -7.10 -8.10 -1.60
CA ARG A 127 -5.82 -8.74 -1.97
C ARG A 127 -4.63 -8.35 -1.09
N SER A 128 -4.92 -7.76 0.07
CA SER A 128 -3.89 -7.56 1.10
C SER A 128 -3.24 -8.88 1.50
N LEU A 129 -1.94 -8.85 1.84
CA LEU A 129 -1.15 -10.06 2.13
C LEU A 129 -0.85 -10.24 3.62
N TYR A 130 -0.97 -9.19 4.44
CA TYR A 130 -0.66 -9.23 5.87
C TYR A 130 -1.94 -9.20 6.71
N ASN A 131 -2.66 -10.32 6.75
CA ASN A 131 -4.03 -10.34 7.26
C ASN A 131 -4.21 -11.00 8.63
N VAL A 132 -5.34 -10.68 9.27
CA VAL A 132 -5.94 -11.49 10.34
C VAL A 132 -7.22 -12.10 9.80
N ASN A 133 -7.32 -13.43 9.84
CA ASN A 133 -8.48 -14.16 9.33
C ASN A 133 -9.71 -13.92 10.23
N GLY A 134 -10.90 -13.89 9.61
CA GLY A 134 -12.17 -13.78 10.30
C GLY A 134 -12.63 -12.35 10.62
N LEU A 135 -11.83 -11.32 10.28
CA LEU A 135 -12.29 -9.93 10.34
C LEU A 135 -13.38 -9.69 9.30
N LYS A 136 -14.45 -8.99 9.69
CA LYS A 136 -15.53 -8.56 8.81
C LYS A 136 -14.96 -7.79 7.61
N ALA A 137 -15.30 -8.23 6.41
CA ALA A 137 -14.78 -7.64 5.17
C ALA A 137 -15.92 -6.98 4.38
N GLN A 138 -15.86 -5.66 4.24
CA GLN A 138 -16.74 -4.90 3.35
C GLN A 138 -16.02 -3.63 2.88
N PRO A 139 -16.27 -3.17 1.64
CA PRO A 139 -15.52 -2.07 1.05
C PRO A 139 -15.77 -0.73 1.76
N TRP A 140 -17.02 -0.44 2.10
CA TRP A 140 -17.41 0.83 2.72
C TRP A 140 -18.01 0.61 4.10
N TRP A 141 -17.71 1.53 5.00
CA TRP A 141 -18.14 1.49 6.39
C TRP A 141 -18.84 2.78 6.78
N THR A 142 -19.84 2.67 7.64
CA THR A 142 -20.44 3.79 8.34
C THR A 142 -19.74 4.02 9.68
N PRO A 143 -19.75 5.25 10.24
CA PRO A 143 -19.20 5.51 11.57
C PRO A 143 -19.75 4.58 12.65
N LYS A 144 -21.03 4.23 12.57
CA LYS A 144 -21.69 3.33 13.52
C LYS A 144 -21.16 1.90 13.43
N GLU A 145 -20.93 1.37 12.23
CA GLU A 145 -20.39 0.02 12.05
C GLU A 145 -18.96 -0.10 12.59
N THR A 146 -18.17 0.97 12.52
CA THR A 146 -16.82 0.97 13.09
C THR A 146 -16.79 1.07 14.62
N GLY A 147 -17.86 1.58 15.24
CA GLY A 147 -17.86 1.94 16.65
C GLY A 147 -17.09 3.23 17.00
N TYR A 148 -16.23 3.74 16.12
CA TYR A 148 -15.40 4.94 16.32
C TYR A 148 -16.16 6.26 16.12
N THR A 149 -17.42 6.33 16.58
CA THR A 149 -18.29 7.48 16.34
C THR A 149 -17.78 8.78 16.97
N ASP A 150 -17.06 8.70 18.09
CA ASP A 150 -16.52 9.89 18.76
C ASP A 150 -15.30 10.46 18.04
N LEU A 151 -14.44 9.61 17.48
CA LEU A 151 -13.35 10.05 16.60
C LEU A 151 -13.93 10.77 15.37
N VAL A 152 -14.89 10.15 14.69
CA VAL A 152 -15.54 10.75 13.50
C VAL A 152 -16.18 12.09 13.84
N LYS A 153 -16.98 12.18 14.92
CA LYS A 153 -17.58 13.44 15.35
C LYS A 153 -16.54 14.51 15.66
N THR A 154 -15.42 14.14 16.28
CA THR A 154 -14.35 15.10 16.58
C THR A 154 -13.68 15.60 15.30
N LEU A 155 -13.40 14.71 14.35
CA LEU A 155 -12.87 15.09 13.04
C LEU A 155 -13.83 16.04 12.31
N GLU A 156 -15.10 15.66 12.17
CA GLU A 156 -16.11 16.48 11.49
C GLU A 156 -16.43 17.80 12.22
N ARG A 157 -16.35 17.87 13.54
CA ARG A 157 -16.60 19.14 14.28
C ARG A 157 -15.44 20.12 14.17
N ASN A 158 -14.21 19.61 14.04
CA ASN A 158 -12.98 20.41 14.05
C ASN A 158 -12.32 20.51 12.67
N TRP A 159 -13.02 20.10 11.60
CA TRP A 159 -12.46 20.00 10.26
C TRP A 159 -11.83 21.29 9.75
N LYS A 160 -12.40 22.45 10.09
CA LYS A 160 -11.85 23.76 9.70
C LYS A 160 -10.50 24.02 10.37
N THR A 161 -10.37 23.73 11.66
CA THR A 161 -9.09 23.82 12.37
C THR A 161 -8.04 22.90 11.72
N ILE A 162 -8.43 21.67 11.39
CA ILE A 162 -7.55 20.68 10.74
C ILE A 162 -7.11 21.18 9.36
N ARG A 163 -8.05 21.69 8.56
CA ARG A 163 -7.79 22.28 7.24
C ARG A 163 -6.85 23.48 7.35
N ASP A 164 -7.14 24.41 8.25
CA ASP A 164 -6.43 25.69 8.32
C ASP A 164 -4.96 25.49 8.73
N GLU A 165 -4.66 24.54 9.63
CA GLU A 165 -3.26 24.17 9.92
C GLU A 165 -2.56 23.50 8.72
N ALA A 166 -3.26 22.64 7.98
CA ALA A 166 -2.70 22.02 6.78
C ALA A 166 -2.38 23.06 5.69
N LEU A 167 -3.29 24.01 5.47
CA LEU A 167 -3.09 25.11 4.51
C LEU A 167 -1.93 26.00 4.92
N ALA A 168 -1.78 26.33 6.21
CA ALA A 168 -0.63 27.10 6.70
C ALA A 168 0.69 26.40 6.38
N VAL A 169 0.78 25.07 6.58
CA VAL A 169 1.98 24.30 6.24
C VAL A 169 2.27 24.29 4.72
N MET A 170 1.22 24.21 3.90
CA MET A 170 1.33 24.26 2.43
C MET A 170 1.78 25.64 1.93
N ASP A 171 1.16 26.73 2.41
CA ASP A 171 1.42 28.10 1.95
C ASP A 171 2.84 28.58 2.27
N HIS A 172 3.41 28.09 3.37
CA HIS A 172 4.78 28.41 3.75
C HIS A 172 5.84 27.65 2.94
N ASN A 173 5.43 26.79 1.98
CA ASN A 173 6.30 25.97 1.13
C ASN A 173 7.45 25.31 1.92
N THR A 174 7.10 24.78 3.09
CA THR A 174 8.04 24.26 4.09
C THR A 174 8.81 23.02 3.62
N GLY A 175 8.43 22.43 2.48
CA GLY A 175 8.93 21.14 2.01
C GLY A 175 8.40 19.95 2.81
N LEU A 176 7.45 20.17 3.72
CA LEU A 176 6.88 19.11 4.57
C LEU A 176 5.85 18.23 3.84
N PHE A 177 5.22 18.76 2.78
CA PHE A 177 4.49 17.94 1.82
C PHE A 177 5.49 17.29 0.87
N ILE A 178 5.76 16.02 1.10
CA ILE A 178 6.65 15.23 0.24
C ILE A 178 5.83 14.51 -0.83
N PRO A 179 6.37 14.31 -2.05
CA PRO A 179 5.71 13.49 -3.06
C PRO A 179 5.38 12.09 -2.51
N GLU A 180 4.25 11.52 -2.92
CA GLU A 180 4.00 10.09 -2.67
C GLU A 180 5.00 9.26 -3.49
N GLU A 181 5.78 8.43 -2.80
CA GLU A 181 6.87 7.65 -3.39
C GLU A 181 6.43 6.23 -3.80
N GLU A 182 5.26 5.78 -3.35
CA GLU A 182 4.71 4.52 -3.83
C GLU A 182 4.36 4.64 -5.32
N ASN A 183 4.76 3.65 -6.13
CA ASN A 183 4.53 3.61 -7.58
C ASN A 183 3.05 3.29 -7.90
N LEU A 184 2.13 4.12 -7.40
CA LEU A 184 0.67 3.98 -7.52
C LEU A 184 0.08 4.99 -8.51
N ARG A 185 0.82 6.05 -8.85
CA ARG A 185 0.35 7.13 -9.72
C ARG A 185 0.57 6.79 -11.20
N GLU A 186 -0.46 6.93 -12.02
CA GLU A 186 -0.34 6.91 -13.49
C GLU A 186 0.23 8.24 -13.98
N LYS A 187 -0.38 9.34 -13.54
CA LYS A 187 -0.10 10.71 -13.99
C LYS A 187 -0.49 11.73 -12.90
N GLY A 188 -0.02 12.96 -13.04
CA GLY A 188 -0.30 14.08 -12.13
C GLY A 188 0.65 14.18 -10.95
N GLU A 189 0.24 14.93 -9.93
CA GLU A 189 1.04 15.19 -8.73
C GLU A 189 0.24 14.88 -7.46
N TRP A 190 0.87 14.12 -6.58
CA TRP A 190 0.30 13.69 -5.30
C TRP A 190 1.37 13.84 -4.22
N GLY A 191 1.04 14.59 -3.17
CA GLY A 191 1.90 14.80 -2.01
C GLY A 191 1.19 14.47 -0.69
N GLN A 192 1.99 14.18 0.33
CA GLN A 192 1.53 13.83 1.66
C GLN A 192 2.32 14.54 2.75
N TYR A 193 1.65 14.80 3.87
CA TYR A 193 2.28 15.29 5.09
C TYR A 193 1.88 14.41 6.28
N THR A 194 2.81 13.54 6.70
CA THR A 194 2.55 12.47 7.67
C THR A 194 2.79 12.94 9.10
N LEU A 195 1.82 12.69 9.98
CA LEU A 195 1.84 13.04 11.40
C LEU A 195 2.12 11.83 12.28
N TRP A 196 1.53 10.67 11.93
CA TRP A 196 1.82 9.38 12.55
C TRP A 196 2.07 8.33 11.47
N GLN A 197 3.03 7.44 11.73
CA GLN A 197 3.30 6.26 10.93
C GLN A 197 3.68 5.11 11.87
N GLN A 198 3.14 3.91 11.62
CA GLN A 198 3.42 2.73 12.44
C GLN A 198 3.18 2.96 13.95
N GLY A 199 2.13 3.71 14.28
CA GLY A 199 1.75 4.01 15.66
C GLY A 199 2.70 4.96 16.40
N ARG A 200 3.55 5.70 15.67
CA ARG A 200 4.52 6.66 16.24
C ARG A 200 4.39 8.00 15.53
N LYS A 201 4.64 9.10 16.26
CA LYS A 201 4.71 10.44 15.65
C LYS A 201 5.86 10.50 14.65
N ALA A 202 5.60 11.11 13.49
CA ALA A 202 6.57 11.28 12.41
C ALA A 202 7.41 12.54 12.67
N GLY A 203 8.58 12.36 13.29
CA GLY A 203 9.53 13.44 13.55
C GLY A 203 8.88 14.65 14.23
N ASN A 204 9.12 15.84 13.68
CA ASN A 204 8.62 17.12 14.19
C ASN A 204 7.34 17.59 13.49
N ALA A 205 6.65 16.74 12.71
CA ALA A 205 5.48 17.15 11.92
C ALA A 205 4.36 17.78 12.78
N CYS A 206 4.19 17.31 14.02
CA CYS A 206 3.20 17.90 14.92
C CYS A 206 3.48 19.36 15.33
N GLU A 207 4.69 19.88 15.15
CA GLU A 207 5.00 21.29 15.42
C GLU A 207 4.32 22.23 14.42
N GLY A 208 4.10 21.78 13.17
CA GLY A 208 3.41 22.54 12.13
C GLY A 208 1.88 22.52 12.23
N VAL A 209 1.32 21.50 12.89
CA VAL A 209 -0.14 21.29 13.06
C VAL A 209 -0.51 20.93 14.52
N PRO A 210 -0.13 21.78 15.50
CA PRO A 210 -0.18 21.40 16.91
C PRO A 210 -1.59 21.13 17.43
N LYS A 211 -2.61 21.85 16.95
CA LYS A 211 -4.00 21.64 17.38
C LYS A 211 -4.51 20.30 16.85
N THR A 212 -4.24 20.00 15.58
CA THR A 212 -4.63 18.72 14.95
C THR A 212 -4.00 17.54 15.69
N CYS A 213 -2.70 17.61 15.98
CA CYS A 213 -2.03 16.55 16.74
C CYS A 213 -2.61 16.40 18.15
N SER A 214 -2.81 17.51 18.88
CA SER A 214 -3.41 17.47 20.22
C SER A 214 -4.83 16.89 20.21
N LEU A 215 -5.63 17.16 19.17
CA LEU A 215 -6.96 16.56 19.02
C LEU A 215 -6.90 15.04 18.89
N LEU A 216 -5.92 14.52 18.13
CA LEU A 216 -5.77 13.10 17.81
C LEU A 216 -5.15 12.25 18.92
N GLU A 217 -4.33 12.83 19.78
CA GLU A 217 -3.71 12.13 20.93
C GLU A 217 -4.73 11.46 21.86
N ARG A 218 -5.98 11.90 21.82
CA ARG A 218 -7.10 11.32 22.59
C ARG A 218 -7.61 9.99 22.02
N TYR A 219 -7.16 9.58 20.84
CA TYR A 219 -7.69 8.44 20.09
C TYR A 219 -6.60 7.39 19.83
N PRO A 220 -6.34 6.49 20.79
CA PRO A 220 -5.34 5.43 20.66
C PRO A 220 -5.68 4.41 19.56
N GLU A 221 -6.95 4.28 19.16
CA GLU A 221 -7.38 3.46 18.02
C GLU A 221 -6.77 3.92 16.69
N ALA A 222 -6.43 5.20 16.55
CA ALA A 222 -5.78 5.79 15.38
C ALA A 222 -4.28 5.97 15.64
N THR A 223 -3.92 6.72 16.69
CA THR A 223 -2.52 7.08 16.99
C THR A 223 -1.66 5.87 17.37
N GLY A 224 -2.27 4.82 17.90
CA GLY A 224 -1.63 3.53 18.20
C GLY A 224 -1.75 2.51 17.08
N CYS A 225 -2.27 2.87 15.90
CA CYS A 225 -2.40 1.96 14.76
C CYS A 225 -1.03 1.71 14.10
N LYS A 226 -0.38 0.61 14.51
CA LYS A 226 0.95 0.21 14.01
C LYS A 226 0.98 -0.21 12.54
N ARG A 227 -0.19 -0.43 11.95
CA ARG A 227 -0.35 -0.81 10.55
C ARG A 227 -0.97 0.30 9.72
N GLY A 228 -1.07 1.50 10.27
CA GLY A 228 -1.72 2.65 9.66
C GLY A 228 -0.86 3.90 9.75
N GLN A 229 -1.40 4.95 9.15
CA GLN A 229 -0.83 6.28 9.15
C GLN A 229 -1.92 7.33 9.46
N ILE A 230 -1.47 8.49 9.92
CA ILE A 230 -2.29 9.70 9.96
C ILE A 230 -1.54 10.75 9.15
N LYS A 231 -2.15 11.22 8.06
CA LYS A 231 -1.49 12.12 7.11
C LYS A 231 -2.46 13.05 6.41
N PHE A 232 -2.00 14.24 6.05
CA PHE A 232 -2.66 15.05 5.02
C PHE A 232 -2.27 14.52 3.65
N SER A 233 -3.20 14.56 2.70
CA SER A 233 -3.00 14.10 1.33
C SER A 233 -3.54 15.15 0.36
N VAL A 234 -2.66 15.71 -0.47
CA VAL A 234 -2.97 16.73 -1.47
C VAL A 234 -2.77 16.18 -2.87
N MET A 235 -3.77 16.35 -3.72
CA MET A 235 -3.75 15.84 -5.08
C MET A 235 -4.06 16.96 -6.07
N GLN A 236 -3.21 17.12 -7.07
CA GLN A 236 -3.33 18.16 -8.09
C GLN A 236 -4.27 17.75 -9.24
N PRO A 237 -4.80 18.71 -10.01
CA PRO A 237 -5.52 18.45 -11.26
C PRO A 237 -4.83 17.46 -12.19
N GLY A 238 -5.62 16.62 -12.84
CA GLY A 238 -5.16 15.63 -13.82
C GLY A 238 -4.47 14.41 -13.22
N THR A 239 -4.62 14.18 -11.91
CA THR A 239 -4.01 13.04 -11.22
C THR A 239 -4.91 11.81 -11.28
N HIS A 240 -4.29 10.67 -11.60
CA HIS A 240 -4.93 9.35 -11.53
C HIS A 240 -4.04 8.39 -10.75
N GLU A 241 -4.60 7.77 -9.73
CA GLU A 241 -3.98 6.66 -9.00
C GLU A 241 -4.54 5.34 -9.54
N TRP A 242 -3.66 4.43 -9.94
CA TRP A 242 -4.01 3.11 -10.44
C TRP A 242 -4.87 2.32 -9.43
N PRO A 243 -5.68 1.36 -9.88
CA PRO A 243 -6.30 0.37 -9.01
C PRO A 243 -5.24 -0.32 -8.14
N HIS A 244 -5.40 -0.26 -6.82
CA HIS A 244 -4.45 -0.86 -5.88
C HIS A 244 -5.14 -1.33 -4.60
N THR A 245 -4.41 -2.08 -3.77
CA THR A 245 -4.86 -2.48 -2.44
C THR A 245 -3.81 -2.14 -1.40
N GLY A 246 -4.26 -1.76 -0.21
CA GLY A 246 -3.42 -1.67 0.98
C GLY A 246 -2.84 -3.04 1.38
N PRO A 247 -1.75 -3.05 2.16
CA PRO A 247 -1.02 -4.28 2.49
C PRO A 247 -1.74 -5.19 3.50
N THR A 248 -2.77 -4.71 4.20
CA THR A 248 -3.36 -5.39 5.37
C THR A 248 -4.85 -5.13 5.53
N ASN A 249 -5.62 -6.15 5.91
CA ASN A 249 -7.03 -6.01 6.32
C ASN A 249 -7.20 -5.55 7.78
N CYS A 250 -6.10 -5.27 8.49
CA CYS A 250 -6.12 -4.96 9.92
C CYS A 250 -6.41 -3.49 10.22
N ARG A 251 -6.69 -2.67 9.20
CA ARG A 251 -7.01 -1.26 9.35
C ARG A 251 -8.26 -0.89 8.56
N LEU A 252 -8.96 0.14 9.01
CA LEU A 252 -9.91 0.88 8.19
C LEU A 252 -9.35 2.29 7.98
N ARG A 253 -9.62 2.86 6.80
CA ARG A 253 -9.12 4.17 6.40
C ARG A 253 -10.24 5.18 6.40
N MET A 254 -10.10 6.21 7.25
CA MET A 254 -10.99 7.36 7.26
C MET A 254 -10.42 8.48 6.39
N HIS A 255 -11.24 9.06 5.51
CA HIS A 255 -10.92 10.26 4.74
C HIS A 255 -11.84 11.40 5.16
N LEU A 256 -11.31 12.41 5.84
CA LEU A 256 -11.98 13.68 6.10
C LEU A 256 -11.72 14.65 4.95
N GLY A 257 -12.77 15.16 4.31
CA GLY A 257 -12.63 16.20 3.28
C GLY A 257 -12.24 17.55 3.88
N LEU A 258 -11.19 18.20 3.36
CA LEU A 258 -10.71 19.51 3.84
C LEU A 258 -10.90 20.63 2.82
N VAL A 259 -10.42 20.42 1.60
CA VAL A 259 -10.65 21.31 0.44
C VAL A 259 -11.03 20.42 -0.73
N ILE A 260 -12.30 20.45 -1.12
CA ILE A 260 -12.84 19.54 -2.14
C ILE A 260 -13.46 20.36 -3.27
N PRO A 261 -12.89 20.29 -4.50
CA PRO A 261 -13.53 20.86 -5.67
C PRO A 261 -14.96 20.33 -5.85
N LYS A 262 -15.88 21.17 -6.34
CA LYS A 262 -17.31 20.82 -6.47
C LYS A 262 -17.59 19.60 -7.36
N GLN A 263 -16.69 19.28 -8.27
CA GLN A 263 -16.80 18.17 -9.21
C GLN A 263 -15.39 17.69 -9.60
N GLY A 264 -15.29 16.48 -10.12
CA GLY A 264 -14.04 15.93 -10.68
C GLY A 264 -13.19 15.14 -9.70
N CYS A 265 -13.52 15.09 -8.40
CA CYS A 265 -12.79 14.29 -7.41
C CYS A 265 -13.62 13.09 -6.96
N LYS A 266 -13.17 11.87 -7.28
CA LYS A 266 -13.87 10.64 -6.90
C LYS A 266 -12.90 9.51 -6.49
N ILE A 267 -13.40 8.61 -5.67
CA ILE A 267 -12.73 7.37 -5.24
C ILE A 267 -13.66 6.19 -5.47
N ARG A 268 -13.16 5.16 -6.13
CA ARG A 268 -13.81 3.86 -6.25
C ARG A 268 -13.21 2.93 -5.22
N CYS A 269 -14.04 2.17 -4.51
CA CYS A 269 -13.63 0.98 -3.78
C CYS A 269 -14.57 -0.14 -4.22
N THR A 270 -13.98 -1.18 -4.81
CA THR A 270 -14.66 -2.26 -5.54
C THR A 270 -15.62 -1.74 -6.63
N ASN A 271 -16.92 -1.98 -6.50
CA ASN A 271 -17.97 -1.60 -7.44
C ASN A 271 -18.70 -0.31 -7.05
N GLN A 272 -18.28 0.36 -5.97
CA GLN A 272 -18.92 1.58 -5.48
C GLN A 272 -17.96 2.77 -5.58
N THR A 273 -18.39 3.81 -6.28
CA THR A 273 -17.68 5.08 -6.38
C THR A 273 -18.35 6.11 -5.49
N ARG A 274 -17.54 6.89 -4.76
CA ARG A 274 -17.99 7.98 -3.90
C ARG A 274 -17.15 9.24 -4.14
N GLU A 275 -17.71 10.36 -3.73
CA GLU A 275 -17.04 11.66 -3.74
C GLU A 275 -16.85 12.11 -2.30
N TRP A 276 -15.85 12.96 -2.07
CA TRP A 276 -15.63 13.56 -0.76
C TRP A 276 -16.51 14.80 -0.58
N GLU A 277 -16.82 15.12 0.67
CA GLU A 277 -17.48 16.37 1.03
C GLU A 277 -16.64 17.08 2.10
N GLU A 278 -16.54 18.41 2.02
CA GLU A 278 -15.83 19.18 3.04
C GLU A 278 -16.45 19.00 4.43
N GLY A 279 -15.60 18.67 5.41
CA GLY A 279 -16.02 18.43 6.78
C GLY A 279 -16.73 17.11 7.02
N LYS A 280 -16.77 16.20 6.03
CA LYS A 280 -17.36 14.86 6.16
C LYS A 280 -16.33 13.76 6.05
N VAL A 281 -16.58 12.67 6.78
CA VAL A 281 -15.73 11.48 6.78
C VAL A 281 -16.32 10.39 5.88
N LEU A 282 -15.52 9.93 4.91
CA LEU A 282 -15.67 8.63 4.27
C LEU A 282 -14.86 7.58 5.04
N ILE A 283 -15.36 6.35 5.11
CA ILE A 283 -14.63 5.23 5.71
C ILE A 283 -14.69 4.04 4.77
N PHE A 284 -13.53 3.50 4.42
CA PHE A 284 -13.41 2.32 3.58
C PHE A 284 -12.31 1.41 4.11
N ASP A 285 -12.41 0.14 3.74
CA ASP A 285 -11.34 -0.83 3.95
C ASP A 285 -10.40 -0.75 2.74
N ASP A 286 -9.20 -0.19 2.92
CA ASP A 286 -8.24 0.00 1.83
C ASP A 286 -7.56 -1.31 1.41
N SER A 287 -7.79 -2.42 2.12
CA SER A 287 -7.37 -3.76 1.65
C SER A 287 -8.16 -4.25 0.43
N PHE A 288 -9.32 -3.64 0.18
CA PHE A 288 -10.05 -3.82 -1.07
C PHE A 288 -9.45 -2.95 -2.18
N GLU A 289 -9.61 -3.41 -3.42
CA GLU A 289 -9.18 -2.63 -4.59
C GLU A 289 -9.89 -1.28 -4.61
N HIS A 290 -9.08 -0.23 -4.67
CA HIS A 290 -9.54 1.14 -4.80
C HIS A 290 -8.71 1.92 -5.82
N GLU A 291 -9.33 2.97 -6.36
CA GLU A 291 -8.83 3.77 -7.47
C GLU A 291 -9.31 5.21 -7.31
N VAL A 292 -8.49 6.18 -7.69
CA VAL A 292 -8.74 7.60 -7.39
C VAL A 292 -8.50 8.47 -8.63
N TRP A 293 -9.44 9.39 -8.87
CA TRP A 293 -9.35 10.39 -9.93
C TRP A 293 -9.47 11.80 -9.38
N GLN A 294 -8.66 12.69 -9.93
CA GLN A 294 -8.68 14.13 -9.72
C GLN A 294 -8.70 14.81 -11.09
N ASP A 295 -9.90 14.99 -11.61
CA ASP A 295 -10.20 15.64 -12.88
C ASP A 295 -10.74 17.08 -12.67
N ALA A 296 -10.51 17.66 -11.49
CA ALA A 296 -10.96 19.01 -11.15
C ALA A 296 -9.93 20.08 -11.55
N ASP A 297 -10.36 21.35 -11.59
CA ASP A 297 -9.49 22.47 -12.01
C ASP A 297 -8.61 23.04 -10.87
N SER A 298 -8.80 22.56 -9.64
CA SER A 298 -8.03 22.97 -8.46
C SER A 298 -7.66 21.76 -7.60
N TYR A 299 -6.66 21.90 -6.73
CA TYR A 299 -6.21 20.80 -5.87
C TYR A 299 -7.32 20.27 -4.94
N ARG A 300 -7.17 19.01 -4.52
CA ARG A 300 -7.99 18.35 -3.50
C ARG A 300 -7.13 18.06 -2.29
N LEU A 301 -7.56 18.51 -1.12
CA LEU A 301 -6.91 18.23 0.16
C LEU A 301 -7.84 17.40 1.06
N ILE A 302 -7.33 16.27 1.55
CA ILE A 302 -8.02 15.41 2.52
C ILE A 302 -7.11 15.12 3.71
N PHE A 303 -7.72 14.70 4.82
CA PHE A 303 -7.01 14.17 5.98
C PHE A 303 -7.32 12.68 6.13
N ILE A 304 -6.27 11.87 6.07
CA ILE A 304 -6.32 10.41 6.17
C ILE A 304 -6.03 10.03 7.61
N VAL A 305 -6.93 9.24 8.21
CA VAL A 305 -6.78 8.70 9.57
C VAL A 305 -7.05 7.20 9.51
N ASP A 306 -5.98 6.40 9.57
CA ASP A 306 -6.11 4.96 9.69
C ASP A 306 -6.41 4.56 11.13
N VAL A 307 -7.37 3.66 11.32
CA VAL A 307 -7.73 3.06 12.61
C VAL A 307 -7.54 1.57 12.57
N TRP A 308 -7.33 0.93 13.72
CA TRP A 308 -7.42 -0.52 13.82
C TRP A 308 -8.78 -1.02 13.33
N HIS A 309 -8.82 -2.18 12.67
CA HIS A 309 -10.09 -2.86 12.38
C HIS A 309 -10.85 -3.10 13.71
N PRO A 310 -12.16 -2.78 13.80
CA PRO A 310 -12.86 -2.72 15.07
C PRO A 310 -12.92 -4.06 15.82
N GLU A 311 -12.94 -5.17 15.07
CA GLU A 311 -12.98 -6.53 15.63
C GLU A 311 -11.62 -7.05 16.12
N LEU A 312 -10.52 -6.33 15.87
CA LEU A 312 -9.23 -6.69 16.46
C LEU A 312 -9.28 -6.49 17.97
N THR A 313 -8.94 -7.54 18.70
CA THR A 313 -8.79 -7.52 20.16
C THR A 313 -7.64 -6.61 20.58
N GLN A 314 -7.66 -6.15 21.84
CA GLN A 314 -6.56 -5.37 22.41
C GLN A 314 -5.22 -6.13 22.33
N TYR A 315 -5.24 -7.44 22.59
CA TYR A 315 -4.04 -8.28 22.49
C TYR A 315 -3.47 -8.30 21.07
N GLN A 316 -4.31 -8.49 20.05
CA GLN A 316 -3.85 -8.45 18.64
C GLN A 316 -3.28 -7.08 18.28
N ARG A 317 -3.94 -5.97 18.65
CA ARG A 317 -3.41 -4.61 18.39
C ARG A 317 -2.03 -4.41 19.03
N GLN A 318 -1.78 -5.00 20.19
CA GLN A 318 -0.50 -4.94 20.88
C GLN A 318 0.58 -5.85 20.26
N THR A 319 0.23 -7.04 19.78
CA THR A 319 1.21 -8.05 19.34
C THR A 319 1.48 -8.07 17.84
N LEU A 320 0.55 -7.60 16.99
CA LEU A 320 0.77 -7.53 15.55
C LEU A 320 1.98 -6.64 15.22
N SER A 321 2.85 -7.12 14.33
CA SER A 321 3.98 -6.34 13.83
C SER A 321 3.50 -5.08 13.09
N PRO A 322 4.27 -3.98 13.16
CA PRO A 322 4.08 -2.85 12.26
C PRO A 322 4.22 -3.25 10.79
N ILE A 323 3.60 -2.47 9.91
CA ILE A 323 3.73 -2.49 8.45
C ILE A 323 3.97 -1.05 8.03
#